data_AF-A0A945GPT5-F1
#
_entry.id   AF-A0A945GPT5-F1
#
_cell.length_a   1.000
_cell.length_b   1.000
_cell.length_c   1.000
_cell.angle_alpha   90.00
_cell.angle_beta   90.00
_cell.angle_gamma   90.00
#
_symmetry.space_group_name_H-M   'P 1'
#
loop_
_entity.id
_entity.type
_entity.pdbx_description
1 polymer ?
#
loop_
_entity_poly.entity_id
_entity_poly.type
_entity_poly.pdbx_seq_one_letter_code
_entity_poly.pdbx_strand_id
1 'polypeptide(L)'
;MNRDKILFLAVVLLFALVNGYLLAAGELPADWTGVGVIVAAGLTLALYSFLYKDNPLFKFAEHVYVGIAAAYTFGQVWFPTLYGELLRPIFTDDPEVAATASVWLLVPTVLGILMLTRFSSRFGWLSRISF
;
A
#
# COMPACT_ATOMS: atom_id res chain seq x y z
N MET A 1 3.76 -7.38 -34.90
CA MET A 1 3.17 -7.02 -33.58
C MET A 1 2.17 -8.11 -33.21
N ASN A 2 2.32 -8.79 -32.07
CA ASN A 2 1.40 -9.87 -31.67
C ASN A 2 -0.01 -9.31 -31.38
N ARG A 3 -1.05 -10.07 -31.70
CA ARG A 3 -2.47 -9.69 -31.55
C ARG A 3 -2.78 -9.15 -30.14
N ASP A 4 -2.19 -9.77 -29.11
CA ASP A 4 -2.33 -9.37 -27.71
C ASP A 4 -1.81 -7.93 -27.43
N LYS A 5 -0.69 -7.54 -28.06
CA LYS A 5 -0.14 -6.19 -27.92
C LYS A 5 -1.02 -5.14 -28.60
N ILE A 6 -1.65 -5.50 -29.72
CA ILE A 6 -2.57 -4.62 -30.43
C ILE A 6 -3.84 -4.39 -29.60
N LEU A 7 -4.41 -5.45 -29.02
CA LEU A 7 -5.59 -5.35 -28.18
C LEU A 7 -5.32 -4.53 -26.91
N PHE A 8 -4.17 -4.74 -26.27
CA PHE A 8 -3.74 -3.92 -25.15
C PHE A 8 -3.64 -2.43 -25.53
N LEU A 9 -2.96 -2.12 -26.64
CA LEU A 9 -2.79 -0.74 -27.10
C LEU A 9 -4.14 -0.11 -27.48
N ALA A 10 -5.04 -0.88 -28.09
CA ALA A 10 -6.39 -0.45 -28.45
C ALA A 10 -7.22 -0.11 -27.22
N VAL A 11 -7.17 -0.92 -26.16
CA VAL A 11 -7.88 -0.63 -24.89
C VAL A 11 -7.35 0.65 -24.24
N VAL A 12 -6.03 0.82 -24.19
CA VAL A 12 -5.41 2.03 -23.61
C VAL A 12 -5.76 3.28 -24.43
N LEU A 13 -5.70 3.20 -25.77
CA LEU A 13 -6.09 4.29 -26.65
C LEU A 13 -7.57 4.62 -26.52
N LEU A 14 -8.44 3.61 -26.49
CA LEU A 14 -9.87 3.79 -26.29
C LEU A 14 -10.15 4.48 -24.95
N PHE A 15 -9.50 4.03 -23.87
CA PHE A 15 -9.62 4.66 -22.57
C PHE A 15 -9.17 6.13 -22.61
N ALA A 16 -8.02 6.44 -23.22
CA ALA A 16 -7.54 7.82 -23.34
C ALA A 16 -8.49 8.70 -24.16
N LEU A 17 -9.03 8.18 -25.28
CA LEU A 17 -9.97 8.90 -26.13
C LEU A 17 -11.30 9.16 -25.42
N VAL A 18 -11.84 8.16 -24.71
CA VAL A 18 -13.10 8.31 -23.96
C VAL A 18 -12.96 9.36 -22.87
N ASN A 19 -11.90 9.31 -22.07
CA ASN A 19 -11.68 10.31 -21.02
C ASN A 19 -11.39 11.70 -21.61
N GLY A 20 -10.64 11.80 -22.70
CA GLY A 20 -10.39 13.06 -23.40
C GLY A 20 -11.68 13.68 -23.95
N TYR A 21 -12.57 12.86 -24.52
CA TYR A 21 -13.90 13.29 -24.95
C TYR A 21 -14.75 13.77 -23.77
N LEU A 22 -14.81 13.00 -22.68
CA LEU A 22 -15.60 13.34 -21.50
C LEU A 22 -15.12 14.63 -20.82
N LEU A 23 -13.81 14.89 -20.81
CA LEU A 23 -13.23 16.16 -20.35
C LEU A 23 -13.59 17.32 -21.29
N ALA A 24 -13.50 17.11 -22.61
CA ALA A 24 -13.83 18.14 -23.60
C ALA A 24 -15.33 18.47 -23.63
N ALA A 25 -16.19 17.48 -23.38
CA ALA A 25 -17.64 17.64 -23.30
C ALA A 25 -18.09 18.33 -21.99
N GLY A 26 -17.20 18.50 -21.01
CA GLY A 26 -17.53 19.09 -19.70
C GLY A 26 -18.28 18.15 -18.76
N GLU A 27 -18.43 16.87 -19.13
CA GLU A 27 -19.06 15.82 -18.31
C GLU A 27 -18.13 15.36 -17.18
N LEU A 28 -16.82 15.37 -17.42
CA LEU A 28 -15.81 15.16 -16.38
C LEU A 28 -15.23 16.51 -15.93
N PRO A 29 -15.27 16.82 -14.62
CA PRO A 29 -14.66 18.04 -14.11
C PRO A 29 -13.14 17.97 -14.24
N ALA A 30 -12.50 19.07 -14.66
CA ALA A 30 -11.05 19.15 -14.83
C ALA A 30 -10.32 19.47 -13.50
N ASP A 31 -10.77 18.85 -12.41
CA ASP A 31 -10.26 19.03 -11.06
C ASP A 31 -9.79 17.71 -10.45
N TRP A 32 -9.43 17.71 -9.16
CA TRP A 32 -9.01 16.51 -8.45
C TRP A 32 -10.07 15.40 -8.45
N THR A 33 -11.35 15.75 -8.56
CA THR A 33 -12.43 14.77 -8.58
C THR A 33 -12.45 14.03 -9.92
N GLY A 34 -12.31 14.75 -11.04
CA GLY A 34 -12.20 14.11 -12.36
C GLY A 34 -10.96 13.25 -12.50
N VAL A 35 -9.81 13.72 -11.99
CA VAL A 35 -8.59 12.88 -11.94
C VAL A 35 -8.84 11.61 -11.13
N GLY A 36 -9.50 11.72 -9.97
CA GLY A 36 -9.88 10.58 -9.14
C GLY A 36 -10.78 9.58 -9.88
N VAL A 37 -11.78 10.06 -10.63
CA VAL A 37 -12.67 9.22 -11.44
C VAL A 37 -11.91 8.48 -12.53
N ILE A 38 -11.02 9.17 -13.26
CA ILE A 38 -10.18 8.57 -14.31
C ILE A 38 -9.27 7.48 -13.71
N VAL A 39 -8.62 7.77 -12.59
CA VAL A 39 -7.75 6.80 -11.89
C VAL A 39 -8.55 5.59 -11.41
N ALA A 40 -9.73 5.80 -10.81
CA ALA A 40 -10.61 4.73 -10.36
C ALA A 40 -11.04 3.83 -11.53
N ALA A 41 -11.55 4.41 -12.61
CA ALA A 41 -11.95 3.66 -13.80
C ALA A 41 -10.78 2.90 -14.43
N GLY A 42 -9.60 3.53 -14.50
CA GLY A 42 -8.37 2.91 -15.01
C GLY A 42 -7.92 1.71 -14.18
N LEU A 43 -7.93 1.83 -12.84
CA LEU A 43 -7.61 0.74 -11.93
C LEU A 43 -8.62 -0.41 -12.01
N THR A 44 -9.92 -0.10 -12.12
CA THR A 44 -10.96 -1.12 -12.33
C THR A 44 -10.72 -1.90 -13.63
N LEU A 45 -10.43 -1.21 -14.73
CA LEU A 45 -10.07 -1.86 -16.00
C LEU A 45 -8.76 -2.67 -15.89
N ALA A 46 -7.77 -2.16 -15.17
CA ALA A 46 -6.50 -2.87 -14.96
C ALA A 46 -6.71 -4.18 -14.19
N LEU A 47 -7.55 -4.18 -13.15
CA LEU A 47 -7.93 -5.39 -12.41
C LEU A 47 -8.71 -6.38 -13.28
N TYR A 48 -9.71 -5.92 -14.04
CA TYR A 48 -10.45 -6.80 -14.94
C TYR A 48 -9.62 -7.33 -16.11
N SER A 49 -8.49 -6.71 -16.41
CA SER A 49 -7.62 -7.17 -17.48
C SER A 49 -7.03 -8.56 -17.26
N PHE A 50 -7.05 -9.09 -16.02
CA PHE A 50 -6.69 -10.49 -15.74
C PHE A 50 -7.54 -11.48 -16.56
N LEU A 51 -8.80 -11.16 -16.86
CA LEU A 51 -9.72 -12.05 -17.59
C LEU A 51 -9.23 -12.33 -19.02
N TYR A 52 -8.42 -11.44 -19.58
CA TYR A 52 -7.86 -11.60 -20.92
C TYR A 52 -6.57 -12.42 -20.90
N LYS A 53 -5.62 -12.05 -20.03
CA LYS A 53 -4.31 -12.69 -19.83
C LYS A 53 -3.55 -11.96 -18.71
N ASP A 54 -2.50 -12.58 -18.17
CA ASP A 54 -1.49 -11.87 -17.37
C ASP A 54 -0.84 -10.74 -18.19
N ASN A 55 -1.25 -9.50 -17.93
CA ASN A 55 -0.74 -8.31 -18.59
C ASN A 55 0.02 -7.41 -17.58
N PRO A 56 0.89 -6.50 -18.04
CA PRO A 56 1.65 -5.63 -17.14
C PRO A 56 0.76 -4.68 -16.33
N LEU A 57 -0.42 -4.30 -16.85
CA LEU A 57 -1.36 -3.40 -16.17
C LEU A 57 -1.97 -4.05 -14.92
N PHE A 58 -2.35 -5.32 -15.04
CA PHE A 58 -2.88 -6.15 -13.97
C PHE A 58 -1.84 -6.35 -12.88
N LYS A 59 -0.60 -6.73 -13.25
CA LYS A 59 0.51 -6.88 -12.29
C LYS A 59 0.80 -5.58 -11.53
N PHE A 60 0.74 -4.44 -12.23
CA PHE A 60 0.88 -3.14 -11.58
C PHE A 60 -0.26 -2.90 -10.57
N ALA A 61 -1.52 -3.09 -10.99
CA ALA A 61 -2.68 -2.92 -10.11
C ALA A 61 -2.64 -3.87 -8.90
N GLU A 62 -2.20 -5.11 -9.10
CA GLU A 62 -1.99 -6.10 -8.04
C GLU A 62 -0.94 -5.65 -7.03
N HIS A 63 0.24 -5.20 -7.49
CA HIS A 63 1.28 -4.68 -6.59
C HIS A 63 0.84 -3.43 -5.82
N VAL A 64 0.11 -2.53 -6.48
CA VAL A 64 -0.47 -1.36 -5.82
C VAL A 64 -1.48 -1.80 -4.76
N TYR A 65 -2.38 -2.73 -5.09
CA TYR A 65 -3.39 -3.25 -4.17
C TYR A 65 -2.75 -3.91 -2.93
N VAL A 66 -1.81 -4.83 -3.14
CA VAL A 66 -1.09 -5.51 -2.05
C VAL A 66 -0.27 -4.51 -1.23
N GLY A 67 0.35 -3.52 -1.87
CA GLY A 67 1.10 -2.46 -1.21
C GLY A 67 0.21 -1.60 -0.29
N ILE A 68 -0.97 -1.21 -0.76
CA ILE A 68 -1.96 -0.46 0.04
C ILE A 68 -2.45 -1.31 1.22
N ALA A 69 -2.76 -2.58 1.00
CA ALA A 69 -3.18 -3.49 2.06
C ALA A 69 -2.09 -3.65 3.14
N ALA A 70 -0.82 -3.79 2.72
CA ALA A 70 0.31 -3.85 3.64
C ALA A 70 0.50 -2.53 4.41
N ALA A 71 0.40 -1.38 3.74
CA ALA A 71 0.51 -0.07 4.38
C ALA A 71 -0.62 0.20 5.40
N TYR A 72 -1.86 -0.17 5.05
CA TYR A 72 -2.99 -0.08 5.97
C TYR A 72 -2.79 -0.94 7.20
N THR A 73 -2.39 -2.21 7.01
CA THR A 73 -2.12 -3.14 8.10
C THR A 73 -0.99 -2.64 8.99
N PHE A 74 0.08 -2.10 8.37
CA PHE A 74 1.18 -1.48 9.11
C PHE A 74 0.69 -0.30 9.95
N GLY A 75 -0.12 0.60 9.40
CA GLY A 75 -0.70 1.73 10.14
C GLY A 75 -1.56 1.28 11.33
N GLN A 76 -2.37 0.24 11.13
CA GLN A 76 -3.21 -0.34 12.19
C GLN A 76 -2.40 -0.97 13.34
N VAL A 77 -1.17 -1.41 13.10
CA VAL A 77 -0.27 -1.90 14.17
C VAL A 77 0.58 -0.75 14.73
N TRP A 78 1.01 0.17 13.87
CA TRP A 78 1.93 1.24 14.22
C TRP A 78 1.32 2.21 15.24
N PHE A 79 0.15 2.77 14.96
CA PHE A 79 -0.43 3.80 15.80
C PHE A 79 -0.88 3.31 17.19
N PRO A 80 -1.67 2.23 17.31
CA PRO A 80 -2.11 1.78 18.63
C PRO A 80 -0.98 1.10 19.41
N THR A 81 -0.21 0.20 18.80
CA THR A 81 0.76 -0.63 19.52
C THR A 81 2.13 0.05 19.63
N LEU A 82 2.80 0.32 18.51
CA LEU A 82 4.16 0.88 18.53
C LEU A 82 4.19 2.30 19.08
N TYR A 83 3.29 3.16 18.62
CA TYR A 83 3.25 4.53 19.11
C TYR A 83 2.51 4.64 20.44
N GLY A 84 1.30 4.09 20.53
CA GLY A 84 0.42 4.25 21.69
C GLY A 84 0.90 3.57 22.96
N GLU A 85 1.34 2.30 22.88
CA GLU A 85 1.73 1.51 24.06
C GLU A 85 3.22 1.57 24.37
N LEU A 86 4.07 1.80 23.36
CA LEU A 86 5.53 1.79 23.53
C LEU A 86 6.13 3.20 23.57
N LEU A 87 6.00 3.97 22.48
CA LEU A 87 6.71 5.25 22.38
C LEU A 87 6.08 6.34 23.26
N ARG A 88 4.76 6.48 23.25
CA ARG A 88 4.07 7.55 23.96
C ARG A 88 4.30 7.49 25.48
N PRO A 89 4.21 6.36 26.19
CA PRO A 89 4.44 6.31 27.63
C PRO A 89 5.92 6.56 28.02
N ILE A 90 6.87 6.24 27.14
CA ILE A 90 8.31 6.39 27.41
C ILE A 90 8.78 7.84 27.23
N PHE A 91 8.24 8.56 26.25
CA PHE A 91 8.73 9.89 25.84
C PHE A 91 7.79 11.05 26.20
N THR A 92 6.76 10.81 27.01
CA THR A 92 5.81 11.85 27.45
C THR A 92 6.26 12.50 28.76
N ASP A 93 5.99 13.80 28.90
CA ASP A 93 6.16 14.54 30.15
C ASP A 93 4.94 14.42 31.08
N ASP A 94 3.85 13.81 30.60
CA ASP A 94 2.62 13.59 31.34
C ASP A 94 2.78 12.45 32.36
N PRO A 95 2.70 12.70 33.69
CA PRO A 95 2.92 11.69 34.72
C PRO A 95 1.91 10.54 34.69
N GLU A 96 0.66 10.80 34.30
CA GLU A 96 -0.38 9.76 34.27
C GLU A 96 -0.13 8.77 33.14
N VAL A 97 0.31 9.27 31.99
CA VAL A 97 0.65 8.44 30.82
C VAL A 97 1.99 7.75 31.04
N ALA A 98 2.98 8.41 31.67
CA ALA A 98 4.26 7.80 31.98
C ALA A 98 4.13 6.62 32.97
N ALA A 99 3.16 6.67 33.90
CA ALA A 99 2.88 5.55 34.82
C ALA A 99 2.39 4.28 34.09
N THR A 100 1.90 4.40 32.86
CA THR A 100 1.49 3.25 32.04
C THR A 100 2.66 2.58 31.31
N ALA A 101 3.86 3.19 31.35
CA ALA A 101 5.06 2.62 30.75
C ALA A 101 5.44 1.32 31.46
N SER A 102 5.32 0.19 30.77
CA SER A 102 5.77 -1.09 31.30
C SER A 102 7.10 -1.49 30.67
N VAL A 103 8.12 -1.64 31.51
CA VAL A 103 9.46 -2.09 31.08
C VAL A 103 9.41 -3.47 30.43
N TRP A 104 8.42 -4.29 30.80
CA TRP A 104 8.20 -5.62 30.23
C TRP A 104 7.93 -5.58 28.72
N LEU A 105 7.29 -4.52 28.20
CA LEU A 105 7.02 -4.34 26.77
C LEU A 105 8.29 -4.13 25.93
N LEU A 106 9.44 -3.80 26.54
CA LEU A 106 10.72 -3.70 25.82
C LEU A 106 11.18 -5.06 25.29
N VAL A 107 10.90 -6.14 26.01
CA VAL A 107 11.28 -7.51 25.59
C VAL A 107 10.61 -7.89 24.25
N PRO A 108 9.26 -7.88 24.12
CA PRO A 108 8.63 -8.17 22.83
C PRO A 108 8.98 -7.14 21.76
N THR A 109 9.27 -5.89 22.11
CA THR A 109 9.74 -4.87 21.15
C THR A 109 11.08 -5.23 20.55
N VAL A 110 12.06 -5.61 21.38
CA VAL A 110 13.37 -6.05 20.91
C VAL A 110 13.23 -7.31 20.07
N LEU A 111 12.45 -8.30 20.52
CA LEU A 111 12.18 -9.52 19.74
C LEU A 111 11.50 -9.21 18.38
N GLY A 112 10.60 -8.23 18.34
CA GLY A 112 9.96 -7.73 17.11
C GLY A 112 10.95 -7.01 16.19
N ILE A 113 11.87 -6.20 16.72
CA ILE A 113 12.93 -5.55 15.92
C ILE A 113 13.90 -6.61 15.36
N LEU A 114 14.20 -7.67 16.12
CA LEU A 114 15.02 -8.77 15.63
C LEU A 114 14.36 -9.51 14.45
N MET A 115 13.03 -9.51 14.32
CA MET A 115 12.36 -10.03 13.12
C MET A 115 12.70 -9.23 11.86
N LEU A 116 12.97 -7.92 11.98
CA LEU A 116 13.34 -7.09 10.84
C LEU A 116 14.73 -7.44 10.28
N THR A 117 15.60 -8.08 11.06
CA THR A 117 16.90 -8.53 10.55
C THR A 117 16.78 -9.62 9.49
N ARG A 118 15.60 -10.24 9.35
CA ARG A 118 15.28 -11.22 8.30
C ARG A 118 15.40 -10.64 6.89
N PHE A 119 15.23 -9.33 6.72
CA PHE A 119 15.43 -8.65 5.44
C PHE A 119 16.92 -8.51 5.06
N SER A 120 17.86 -8.75 5.99
CA SER A 120 19.29 -8.71 5.73
C SER A 120 19.88 -10.11 5.52
N SER A 121 20.59 -10.32 4.41
CA SER A 121 21.31 -11.57 4.14
C SER A 121 22.42 -11.88 5.16
N ARG A 122 22.97 -10.85 5.81
CA ARG A 122 24.06 -10.96 6.80
C ARG A 122 23.56 -11.23 8.23
N PHE A 123 22.45 -10.60 8.61
CA PHE A 123 21.92 -10.63 9.98
C PHE A 123 20.64 -11.48 10.13
N GLY A 124 20.24 -12.21 9.09
CA GLY A 124 19.04 -13.04 9.10
C GLY A 124 19.02 -14.13 10.19
N TRP A 125 20.18 -14.53 10.71
CA TRP A 125 20.26 -15.50 11.81
C TRP A 125 19.68 -14.98 13.14
N LEU A 126 19.71 -13.67 13.40
CA LEU A 126 19.17 -13.10 14.64
C LEU A 126 17.65 -13.25 14.74
N SER A 127 16.94 -13.28 13.61
CA SER A 127 15.49 -13.49 13.59
C SER A 127 15.04 -14.85 14.14
N ARG A 128 15.96 -15.81 14.27
CA ARG A 128 15.66 -17.15 14.84
C ARG A 128 15.55 -17.15 16.36
N ILE A 129 16.03 -16.09 17.02
CA ILE A 129 16.03 -15.97 18.49
C ILE A 129 14.67 -15.45 19.00
N SER A 130 13.88 -14.81 18.14
CA SER A 130 12.55 -14.29 18.48
C SER A 130 11.39 -15.25 18.23
N PHE A 131 11.68 -16.51 17.89
CA PHE A 131 10.72 -17.62 17.82
C PHE A 131 10.82 -18.53 19.04
#